data_AF-A0A820MI72-F1
#
_entry.id   AF-A0A820MI72-F1
#
_cell.length_a   1.000
_cell.length_b   1.000
_cell.length_c   1.000
_cell.angle_alpha   90.00
_cell.angle_beta   90.00
_cell.angle_gamma   90.00
#
_symmetry.space_group_name_H-M   'P 1'
#
loop_
_entity.id
_entity.type
_entity.pdbx_description
1 polymer ?
#
loop_
_entity_poly.entity_id
_entity_poly.type
_entity_poly.pdbx_seq_one_letter_code
_entity_poly.pdbx_strand_id
1 'polypeptide(L)'
;INGIAVRNQTFAECTSLSGMDGNVNDGILGLAYPSLTSGGEKPVFYNMWSQGLISQPIFSFYLNPDASATTGGELIFGDVDSTKYTGSITYIPVALQGYWEFQMTKVSVGSTSITLSGYAIADTGTTLIIGPSKLVKALNVALGGKLDSSSGMV
;
A
#
# COMPACT_ATOMS: atom_id res chain seq x y z
N ILE A 1 0.75 -15.37 -11.99
CA ILE A 1 1.61 -14.34 -11.38
C ILE A 1 2.91 -15.02 -10.97
N ASN A 2 4.06 -14.67 -11.58
CA ASN A 2 5.35 -15.34 -11.36
C ASN A 2 5.29 -16.89 -11.39
N GLY A 3 4.71 -17.46 -12.43
CA GLY A 3 4.52 -18.92 -12.55
C GLY A 3 3.36 -19.51 -11.73
N ILE A 4 2.81 -18.78 -10.75
CA ILE A 4 1.61 -19.21 -10.01
C ILE A 4 0.38 -19.08 -10.91
N ALA A 5 -0.27 -20.20 -11.21
CA ALA A 5 -1.46 -20.27 -12.05
C ALA A 5 -2.75 -20.25 -11.21
N VAL A 6 -3.23 -19.05 -10.86
CA VAL A 6 -4.51 -18.85 -10.19
C VAL A 6 -5.64 -19.10 -11.17
N ARG A 7 -6.47 -20.12 -10.93
CA ARG A 7 -7.55 -20.51 -11.84
C ARG A 7 -8.84 -19.78 -11.50
N ASN A 8 -9.68 -19.55 -12.52
CA ASN A 8 -11.00 -18.93 -12.41
C ASN A 8 -10.97 -17.57 -11.68
N GLN A 9 -9.93 -16.77 -11.92
CA GLN A 9 -9.85 -15.40 -11.41
C GLN A 9 -10.72 -14.49 -12.26
N THR A 10 -11.75 -13.89 -11.66
CA THR A 10 -12.47 -12.78 -12.29
C THR A 10 -11.62 -11.52 -12.26
N PHE A 11 -11.57 -10.79 -13.37
CA PHE A 11 -10.94 -9.47 -13.46
C PHE A 11 -11.81 -8.57 -14.35
N ALA A 12 -11.68 -7.27 -14.17
CA ALA A 12 -12.38 -6.29 -14.99
C ALA A 12 -11.59 -6.01 -16.28
N GLU A 13 -12.28 -6.01 -17.42
CA GLU A 13 -11.76 -5.47 -18.67
C GLU A 13 -12.09 -3.98 -18.74
N CYS A 14 -11.06 -3.14 -18.89
CA CYS A 14 -11.25 -1.71 -19.03
C CYS A 14 -11.51 -1.35 -20.50
N THR A 15 -12.71 -0.85 -20.80
CA THR A 15 -13.12 -0.46 -22.17
C THR A 15 -12.99 1.03 -22.44
N SER A 16 -12.80 1.84 -21.39
CA SER A 16 -12.57 3.28 -21.48
C SER A 16 -11.78 3.75 -20.26
N LEU A 17 -10.76 4.57 -20.47
CA LEU A 17 -9.88 5.07 -19.41
C LEU A 17 -9.59 6.56 -19.62
N SER A 18 -9.56 7.32 -18.53
CA SER A 18 -9.15 8.73 -18.51
C SER A 18 -8.21 8.98 -17.34
N GLY A 19 -7.18 9.80 -17.53
CA GLY A 19 -6.29 10.21 -16.43
C GLY A 19 -5.20 9.20 -16.07
N MET A 20 -4.88 8.26 -16.97
CA MET A 20 -3.69 7.41 -16.86
C MET A 20 -2.65 7.70 -17.95
N ASP A 21 -2.77 8.85 -18.63
CA ASP A 21 -1.82 9.26 -19.66
C ASP A 21 -0.42 9.38 -19.06
N GLY A 22 0.55 8.63 -19.59
CA GLY A 22 1.93 8.61 -19.10
C GLY A 22 2.23 7.61 -17.98
N ASN A 23 1.26 6.80 -17.55
CA ASN A 23 1.55 5.67 -16.66
C ASN A 23 2.37 4.60 -17.38
N VAL A 24 3.35 4.03 -16.67
CA VAL A 24 4.20 2.93 -17.18
C VAL A 24 3.57 1.54 -17.01
N ASN A 25 2.44 1.44 -16.30
CA ASN A 25 1.79 0.18 -15.97
C ASN A 25 0.49 -0.01 -16.79
N ASP A 26 0.24 -1.24 -17.22
CA ASP A 26 -0.96 -1.59 -18.01
C ASP A 26 -2.23 -1.78 -17.16
N GLY A 27 -2.10 -1.85 -15.83
CA GLY A 27 -3.24 -2.10 -14.95
C GLY A 27 -2.89 -2.18 -13.48
N ILE A 28 -3.88 -2.60 -12.68
CA ILE A 28 -3.81 -2.67 -11.22
C ILE A 28 -4.21 -4.08 -10.76
N LEU A 29 -3.41 -4.64 -9.85
CA LEU A 29 -3.73 -5.86 -9.12
C LEU A 29 -4.09 -5.50 -7.68
N GLY A 30 -5.38 -5.49 -7.37
CA GLY A 30 -5.87 -5.14 -6.04
C GLY A 30 -5.59 -6.24 -5.00
N LEU A 31 -5.06 -5.84 -3.84
CA LEU A 31 -4.70 -6.72 -2.71
C LEU A 31 -5.46 -6.40 -1.41
N ALA A 32 -6.48 -5.54 -1.46
CA ALA A 32 -7.32 -5.21 -0.32
C ALA A 32 -8.34 -6.32 0.00
N TYR A 33 -9.19 -6.09 1.02
CA TYR A 33 -10.22 -7.05 1.41
C TYR A 33 -11.35 -7.16 0.37
N PRO A 34 -12.05 -8.32 0.28
CA PRO A 34 -13.14 -8.53 -0.67
C PRO A 34 -14.31 -7.55 -0.49
N SER A 35 -14.49 -6.97 0.69
CA SER A 35 -15.52 -5.97 0.98
C SER A 35 -15.40 -4.69 0.14
N LEU A 36 -14.23 -4.42 -0.45
CA LEU A 36 -14.02 -3.30 -1.38
C LEU A 36 -14.21 -3.69 -2.85
N THR A 37 -14.53 -4.95 -3.16
CA THR A 37 -14.78 -5.37 -4.54
C THR A 37 -16.15 -4.89 -4.99
N SER A 38 -16.24 -4.34 -6.21
CA SER A 38 -17.49 -3.75 -6.69
C SER A 38 -18.57 -4.79 -7.02
N GLY A 39 -18.17 -6.00 -7.44
CA GLY A 39 -19.10 -7.10 -7.76
C GLY A 39 -19.04 -8.29 -6.80
N GLY A 40 -18.35 -8.14 -5.65
CA GLY A 40 -18.21 -9.21 -4.65
C GLY A 40 -17.23 -10.32 -5.06
N GLU A 41 -16.45 -10.12 -6.12
CA GLU A 41 -15.49 -11.11 -6.60
C GLU A 41 -14.36 -11.34 -5.61
N LYS A 42 -13.81 -12.56 -5.59
CA LYS A 42 -12.64 -12.85 -4.75
C LYS A 42 -11.39 -12.18 -5.33
N PRO A 43 -10.66 -11.36 -4.54
CA PRO A 43 -9.36 -10.85 -4.94
C PRO A 43 -8.37 -11.99 -5.19
N VAL A 44 -7.34 -11.73 -6.00
CA VAL A 44 -6.41 -12.77 -6.45
C VAL A 44 -5.69 -13.49 -5.31
N PHE A 45 -5.31 -12.75 -4.27
CA PHE A 45 -4.66 -13.31 -3.09
C PHE A 45 -5.56 -14.32 -2.35
N TYR A 46 -6.87 -14.06 -2.27
CA TYR A 46 -7.82 -14.97 -1.65
C TYR A 46 -7.97 -16.26 -2.48
N ASN A 47 -7.99 -16.12 -3.81
CA ASN A 47 -8.01 -17.28 -4.70
C ASN A 47 -6.71 -18.09 -4.58
N MET A 48 -5.54 -17.46 -4.52
CA MET A 48 -4.25 -18.13 -4.26
C MET A 48 -4.31 -18.97 -2.99
N TRP A 49 -4.76 -18.38 -1.88
CA TRP A 49 -4.89 -19.09 -0.61
C TRP A 49 -5.89 -20.25 -0.69
N SER A 50 -7.09 -20.00 -1.22
CA SER A 50 -8.13 -21.03 -1.31
C SER A 50 -7.77 -22.21 -2.23
N GLN A 51 -6.89 -21.98 -3.21
CA GLN A 51 -6.41 -23.01 -4.13
C GLN A 51 -5.14 -23.72 -3.61
N GLY A 52 -4.65 -23.39 -2.42
CA GLY A 52 -3.45 -23.98 -1.83
C GLY A 52 -2.16 -23.64 -2.59
N LEU A 53 -2.13 -22.50 -3.29
CA LEU A 53 -1.00 -22.11 -4.13
C LEU A 53 0.11 -21.37 -3.38
N ILE A 54 -0.16 -20.98 -2.13
CA ILE A 54 0.78 -20.28 -1.25
C ILE A 54 0.81 -20.99 0.10
N SER A 55 1.99 -21.01 0.73
CA SER A 55 2.23 -21.73 1.99
C SER A 55 1.57 -21.07 3.21
N GLN A 56 1.40 -19.74 3.18
CA GLN A 56 0.84 -18.96 4.27
C GLN A 56 -0.11 -17.88 3.73
N PRO A 57 -1.13 -17.47 4.51
CA PRO A 57 -2.05 -16.40 4.12
C PRO A 57 -1.45 -15.02 4.40
N ILE A 58 -0.23 -14.78 3.91
CA ILE A 58 0.46 -13.49 3.98
C ILE A 58 1.01 -13.09 2.60
N PHE A 59 1.28 -11.80 2.43
CA PHE A 59 2.14 -11.31 1.36
C PHE A 59 3.00 -10.16 1.92
N SER A 60 4.14 -9.91 1.31
CA SER A 60 5.09 -8.92 1.76
C SER A 60 5.67 -8.12 0.61
N PHE A 61 6.06 -6.89 0.91
CA PHE A 61 6.67 -5.97 -0.04
C PHE A 61 8.03 -5.51 0.46
N TYR A 62 9.00 -5.46 -0.44
CA TYR A 62 10.19 -4.64 -0.32
C TYR A 62 10.18 -3.63 -1.48
N LEU A 63 10.29 -2.34 -1.18
CA LEU A 63 10.40 -1.29 -2.19
C LEU A 63 11.78 -0.66 -2.05
N ASN A 64 12.55 -0.67 -3.13
CA ASN A 64 13.90 -0.13 -3.13
C ASN A 64 13.85 1.39 -3.25
N PRO A 65 14.35 2.15 -2.26
CA PRO A 65 14.34 3.61 -2.33
C PRO A 65 15.37 4.17 -3.32
N ASP A 66 16.35 3.36 -3.75
CA ASP A 66 17.35 3.78 -4.72
C ASP A 66 16.78 3.74 -6.15
N ALA A 67 16.46 4.91 -6.68
CA ALA A 67 15.93 5.08 -8.04
C ALA A 67 16.93 4.65 -9.14
N SER A 68 18.21 4.49 -8.82
CA SER A 68 19.22 4.02 -9.77
C SER A 68 19.39 2.50 -9.78
N ALA A 69 18.76 1.79 -8.83
CA ALA A 69 18.86 0.35 -8.74
C ALA A 69 18.15 -0.34 -9.92
N THR A 70 18.74 -1.44 -10.39
CA THR A 70 18.14 -2.27 -11.45
C THR A 70 16.90 -3.04 -10.99
N THR A 71 16.81 -3.34 -9.69
CA THR A 71 15.65 -3.97 -9.07
C THR A 71 14.95 -2.96 -8.16
N GLY A 72 13.76 -2.50 -8.59
CA GLY A 72 12.97 -1.50 -7.88
C GLY A 72 12.24 -2.04 -6.65
N GLY A 73 12.05 -3.36 -6.52
CA GLY A 73 11.36 -3.95 -5.38
C GLY A 73 11.04 -5.42 -5.57
N GLU A 74 10.31 -5.97 -4.61
CA GLU A 74 9.89 -7.36 -4.55
C GLU A 74 8.52 -7.46 -3.88
N LEU A 75 7.67 -8.33 -4.43
CA LEU A 75 6.41 -8.77 -3.83
C LEU A 75 6.48 -10.28 -3.69
N ILE A 76 6.29 -10.79 -2.47
CA ILE A 76 6.22 -12.21 -2.18
C ILE A 76 4.82 -12.56 -1.72
N PHE A 77 4.25 -13.62 -2.29
CA PHE A 77 3.03 -14.24 -1.78
C PHE A 77 3.38 -15.49 -0.96
N GLY A 78 2.92 -15.54 0.29
CA GLY A 78 3.09 -16.69 1.19
C GLY A 78 4.36 -16.70 2.03
N ASP A 79 5.21 -15.67 1.95
CA ASP A 79 6.46 -15.61 2.71
C ASP A 79 6.96 -14.16 2.90
N VAL A 80 8.04 -14.01 3.66
CA VAL A 80 8.76 -12.76 3.89
C VAL A 80 10.27 -12.97 3.74
N ASP A 81 10.94 -12.19 2.89
CA ASP A 81 12.39 -12.25 2.77
C ASP A 81 13.08 -11.52 3.93
N SER A 82 13.67 -12.29 4.86
CA SER A 82 14.41 -11.78 6.01
C SER A 82 15.67 -10.99 5.67
N THR A 83 16.15 -11.06 4.42
CA THR A 83 17.30 -10.26 3.96
C THR A 83 16.92 -8.82 3.62
N LYS A 84 15.63 -8.51 3.52
CA LYS A 84 15.11 -7.18 3.15
C LYS A 84 14.77 -6.26 4.31
N TYR A 85 14.86 -6.75 5.55
CA TYR A 85 14.59 -5.96 6.75
C TYR A 85 15.58 -6.28 7.87
N THR A 86 15.63 -5.43 8.89
CA THR A 86 16.42 -5.66 10.10
C THR A 86 15.52 -5.67 11.32
N GLY A 87 15.96 -6.35 12.39
CA GLY A 87 15.17 -6.47 13.61
C GLY A 87 13.97 -7.41 13.47
N SER A 88 12.86 -7.06 14.12
CA SER A 88 11.64 -7.89 14.16
C SER A 88 10.46 -7.15 13.56
N ILE A 89 9.55 -7.89 12.94
CA ILE A 89 8.31 -7.33 12.39
C ILE A 89 7.36 -7.02 13.54
N THR A 90 6.90 -5.77 13.60
CA THR A 90 5.86 -5.35 14.53
C THR A 90 4.50 -5.54 13.88
N TYR A 91 3.65 -6.38 14.47
CA TYR A 91 2.30 -6.64 13.98
C TYR A 91 1.28 -5.77 14.71
N ILE A 92 0.37 -5.16 13.95
CA ILE A 92 -0.75 -4.37 14.45
C ILE A 92 -2.03 -5.00 13.85
N PRO A 93 -3.08 -5.22 14.66
CA PRO A 93 -4.33 -5.77 14.13
C PRO A 93 -4.97 -4.83 13.12
N VAL A 94 -5.58 -5.42 12.09
CA VAL A 94 -6.43 -4.69 11.14
C VAL A 94 -7.67 -4.19 11.89
N ALA A 95 -7.95 -2.89 11.79
CA ALA A 95 -9.05 -2.24 12.49
C ALA A 95 -10.41 -2.51 11.82
N LEU A 96 -10.44 -2.42 10.48
CA LEU A 96 -11.62 -2.69 9.67
C LEU A 96 -11.21 -3.45 8.40
N GLN A 97 -11.87 -4.58 8.14
CA GLN A 97 -11.60 -5.42 6.96
C GLN A 97 -12.19 -4.81 5.69
N GLY A 98 -11.57 -3.73 5.23
CA GLY A 98 -11.78 -3.08 3.93
C GLY A 98 -10.43 -2.80 3.32
N TYR A 99 -9.79 -1.74 3.81
CA TYR A 99 -8.38 -1.47 3.53
C TYR A 99 -7.47 -2.27 4.47
N TRP A 100 -6.16 -2.24 4.22
CA TRP A 100 -5.15 -2.61 5.21
C TRP A 100 -5.01 -1.49 6.25
N GLU A 101 -6.09 -1.29 6.99
CA GLU A 101 -6.28 -0.19 7.94
C GLU A 101 -5.89 -0.61 9.36
N PHE A 102 -5.15 0.24 10.06
CA PHE A 102 -4.74 0.01 11.45
C PHE A 102 -4.77 1.30 12.26
N GLN A 103 -4.90 1.16 13.58
CA GLN A 103 -4.99 2.31 14.48
C GLN A 103 -3.64 3.05 14.55
N MET A 104 -3.68 4.38 14.43
CA MET A 104 -2.53 5.25 14.58
C MET A 104 -2.78 6.28 15.67
N THR A 105 -1.88 6.31 16.66
CA THR A 105 -2.08 7.09 17.90
C THR A 105 -1.24 8.36 17.94
N LYS A 106 -0.16 8.44 17.16
CA LYS A 106 0.77 9.58 17.22
C LYS A 106 1.62 9.66 15.96
N VAL A 107 1.90 10.89 15.53
CA VAL A 107 2.94 11.19 14.53
C VAL A 107 3.88 12.23 15.12
N SER A 108 5.19 12.08 14.87
CA SER A 108 6.21 12.98 15.41
C SER A 108 7.26 13.31 14.36
N VAL A 109 7.74 14.56 14.37
CA VAL A 109 8.89 15.05 13.60
C VAL A 109 9.70 15.99 14.49
N GLY A 110 10.97 15.65 14.73
CA GLY A 110 11.83 16.41 15.65
C GLY A 110 11.18 16.55 17.04
N SER A 111 11.05 17.78 17.53
CA SER A 111 10.35 18.10 18.78
C SER A 111 8.82 18.24 18.64
N THR A 112 8.29 18.21 17.42
CA THR A 112 6.85 18.30 17.17
C THR A 112 6.23 16.91 17.28
N SER A 113 5.19 16.77 18.10
CA SER A 113 4.43 15.54 18.23
C SER A 113 2.93 15.84 18.25
N ILE A 114 2.18 15.08 17.47
CA ILE A 114 0.74 15.23 17.31
C ILE A 114 0.11 13.90 17.69
N THR A 115 -0.68 13.92 18.77
CA THR A 115 -1.51 12.77 19.15
C THR A 115 -2.72 12.69 18.23
N LEU A 116 -3.07 11.47 17.85
CA LEU A 116 -4.15 11.16 16.93
C LEU A 116 -5.08 10.14 17.56
N SER A 117 -6.36 10.24 17.22
CA SER A 117 -7.34 9.18 17.42
C SER A 117 -7.89 8.85 16.04
N GLY A 118 -7.07 8.16 15.24
CA GLY A 118 -7.37 7.90 13.85
C GLY A 118 -6.78 6.59 13.36
N TYR A 119 -6.90 6.41 12.06
CA TYR A 119 -6.48 5.22 11.35
C TYR A 119 -5.52 5.59 10.23
N ALA A 120 -4.67 4.65 9.86
CA ALA A 120 -3.79 4.73 8.71
C ALA A 120 -4.00 3.50 7.84
N ILE A 121 -3.73 3.63 6.55
CA ILE A 121 -3.79 2.54 5.58
C ILE A 121 -2.38 2.31 5.04
N ALA A 122 -1.95 1.06 4.98
CA ALA A 122 -0.80 0.66 4.17
C ALA A 122 -1.26 0.49 2.71
N ASP A 123 -0.90 1.43 1.84
CA ASP A 123 -1.30 1.46 0.44
C ASP A 123 -0.09 1.55 -0.50
N THR A 124 0.28 0.43 -1.12
CA THR A 124 1.39 0.36 -2.08
C THR A 124 1.08 1.05 -3.41
N GLY A 125 -0.18 1.44 -3.65
CA GLY A 125 -0.61 2.17 -4.85
C GLY A 125 -0.42 3.69 -4.74
N THR A 126 -0.10 4.22 -3.56
CA THR A 126 0.07 5.65 -3.32
C THR A 126 1.55 5.99 -3.08
N THR A 127 2.10 6.92 -3.87
CA THR A 127 3.52 7.31 -3.80
C THR A 127 3.88 8.13 -2.56
N LEU A 128 2.95 8.95 -2.06
CA LEU A 128 3.19 9.91 -0.97
C LEU A 128 2.43 9.53 0.30
N ILE A 129 2.87 10.05 1.45
CA ILE A 129 2.09 9.99 2.68
C ILE A 129 1.02 11.08 2.64
N ILE A 130 -0.24 10.67 2.63
CA ILE A 130 -1.39 11.57 2.62
C ILE A 130 -2.04 11.55 4.01
N GLY A 131 -2.49 12.71 4.48
CA GLY A 131 -3.16 12.82 5.77
C GLY A 131 -3.99 14.09 5.91
N PRO A 132 -4.66 14.27 7.05
CA PRO A 132 -5.48 15.46 7.31
C PRO A 132 -4.66 16.74 7.16
N SER A 133 -5.20 17.75 6.46
CA SER A 133 -4.44 18.95 6.07
C SER A 133 -3.82 19.69 7.25
N LYS A 134 -4.46 19.69 8.43
CA LYS A 134 -3.90 20.30 9.65
C LYS A 134 -2.63 19.59 10.12
N LEU A 135 -2.62 18.26 10.07
CA LEU A 135 -1.46 17.45 10.44
C LEU A 135 -0.33 17.65 9.45
N VAL A 136 -0.60 17.50 8.14
CA VAL A 136 0.42 17.61 7.10
C VAL A 136 1.08 19.00 7.12
N LYS A 137 0.29 20.07 7.28
CA LYS A 137 0.81 21.44 7.41
C LYS A 137 1.73 21.59 8.63
N ALA A 138 1.34 21.06 9.80
CA ALA A 138 2.14 21.17 11.01
C ALA A 138 3.48 20.42 10.87
N LEU A 139 3.46 19.23 10.26
CA LEU A 139 4.68 18.45 10.01
C LEU A 139 5.60 19.14 9.01
N ASN A 140 5.06 19.65 7.90
CA ASN A 140 5.87 20.34 6.91
C ASN A 140 6.49 21.63 7.44
N VAL A 141 5.77 22.41 8.27
CA VAL A 141 6.37 23.56 8.96
C VAL A 141 7.53 23.12 9.87
N ALA A 142 7.37 22.01 10.61
CA ALA A 142 8.43 21.47 11.46
C ALA A 142 9.65 20.98 10.66
N LEU A 143 9.46 20.54 9.41
CA LEU A 143 10.53 20.17 8.48
C LEU A 143 11.16 21.36 7.74
N GLY A 144 10.59 22.58 7.87
CA GLY A 144 10.99 23.73 7.06
C GLY A 144 10.49 23.71 5.63
N GLY A 145 9.51 22.85 5.32
CA GLY A 145 8.82 22.79 4.04
C GLY A 145 8.03 24.07 3.76
N LYS A 146 7.85 24.37 2.47
CA LYS A 146 7.13 25.56 1.99
C LYS A 146 6.07 25.13 1.01
N LEU A 147 4.89 25.75 1.11
CA LEU A 147 3.82 25.50 0.16
C LEU A 147 4.31 25.88 -1.24
N ASP A 148 4.29 24.90 -2.12
CA ASP A 148 4.36 25.14 -3.55
C ASP A 148 2.97 25.53 -4.04
N SER A 149 2.81 26.84 -4.29
CA SER A 149 1.56 27.43 -4.77
C SER A 149 1.07 26.85 -6.11
N SER A 150 1.94 26.20 -6.88
CA SER A 150 1.61 25.64 -8.21
C SER A 150 1.00 24.24 -8.13
N SER A 151 1.49 23.40 -7.21
CA SER A 151 1.00 22.03 -6.99
C SER A 151 0.00 21.94 -5.83
N GLY A 152 -0.06 22.97 -4.97
CA GLY A 152 -0.85 22.95 -3.72
C GLY A 152 -0.25 22.03 -2.66
N MET A 153 0.94 21.48 -2.91
CA MET A 153 1.67 20.59 -2.01
C MET A 153 2.61 21.41 -1.11
N VAL A 154 2.93 20.88 0.07
CA VAL A 154 3.94 21.44 0.99
C VAL A 154 5.01 20.38 1.21
#